data_AF-A0A176RZB5-F1
#
_entry.id   AF-A0A176RZB5-F1
#
_cell.length_a   1.000
_cell.length_b   1.000
_cell.length_c   1.000
_cell.angle_alpha   90.00
_cell.angle_beta   90.00
_cell.angle_gamma   90.00
#
_symmetry.space_group_name_H-M   'P 1'
#
loop_
_entity.id
_entity.type
_entity.pdbx_description
1 polymer ?
#
loop_
_entity_poly.entity_id
_entity_poly.type
_entity_poly.pdbx_seq_one_letter_code
_entity_poly.pdbx_strand_id
1 'polypeptide(L)'
;MLRFLLQWMRISFRNDPILRLLLRLTNPPLQFLYNFIPAWQDIDFAAIVFMLALKMLELSLITWLYGLSFAFTSILLESIAQLLSLLIYIFIFAIIIQVILSWIARDTYNPLTDILYQLNEPLLRLVPRRISLVQGIDFSPLVVIIVLQSVNILVVGMLRHLAE
;
A
#
# COMPACT_ATOMS: atom_id res chain seq x y z
N MET A 1 -3.15 -0.60 6.52
CA MET A 1 -3.01 -1.05 5.11
C MET A 1 -1.97 -2.15 4.94
N LEU A 2 -0.80 -2.06 5.57
CA LEU A 2 0.27 -3.02 5.34
C LEU A 2 -0.09 -4.47 5.69
N ARG A 3 -0.77 -4.70 6.83
CA ARG A 3 -1.29 -6.04 7.19
C ARG A 3 -2.29 -6.58 6.17
N PHE A 4 -3.19 -5.73 5.68
CA PHE A 4 -4.15 -6.09 4.64
C PHE A 4 -3.43 -6.51 3.35
N LEU A 5 -2.43 -5.74 2.89
CA LEU A 5 -1.61 -6.10 1.73
C LEU A 5 -0.88 -7.43 1.91
N LEU A 6 -0.28 -7.66 3.09
CA LEU A 6 0.43 -8.90 3.39
C LEU A 6 -0.51 -10.13 3.45
N GLN A 7 -1.71 -9.97 4.01
CA GLN A 7 -2.72 -11.02 4.03
C GLN A 7 -3.26 -11.32 2.63
N TRP A 8 -3.57 -10.27 1.85
CA TRP A 8 -4.13 -10.38 0.50
C TRP A 8 -3.22 -11.18 -0.44
N MET A 9 -1.91 -10.99 -0.34
CA MET A 9 -0.97 -11.65 -1.23
C MET A 9 -0.52 -13.04 -0.79
N ARG A 10 -1.01 -13.55 0.36
CA ARG A 10 -0.70 -14.91 0.85
C ARG A 10 0.80 -15.26 0.83
N ILE A 11 1.69 -14.28 1.04
CA ILE A 11 3.14 -14.52 1.04
C ILE A 11 3.44 -15.59 2.08
N SER A 12 4.09 -16.69 1.71
CA SER A 12 4.31 -17.80 2.63
C SER A 12 5.22 -17.35 3.78
N PHE A 13 4.61 -17.14 4.95
CA PHE A 13 5.21 -16.60 6.18
C PHE A 13 6.18 -17.58 6.87
N ARG A 14 7.08 -18.22 6.13
CA ARG A 14 7.69 -19.44 6.64
C ARG A 14 8.70 -19.20 7.76
N ASN A 15 9.42 -18.05 7.88
CA ASN A 15 10.34 -17.82 9.02
C ASN A 15 10.88 -16.38 9.35
N ASP A 16 10.36 -15.26 8.84
CA ASP A 16 11.13 -13.99 8.87
C ASP A 16 10.96 -13.07 10.12
N PRO A 17 12.06 -12.64 10.78
CA PRO A 17 12.03 -11.81 12.00
C PRO A 17 11.62 -10.35 11.77
N ILE A 18 11.97 -9.76 10.62
CA ILE A 18 11.70 -8.34 10.34
C ILE A 18 10.21 -8.14 10.08
N LEU A 19 9.59 -9.04 9.32
CA LEU A 19 8.14 -9.01 9.08
C LEU A 19 7.36 -9.19 10.38
N ARG A 20 7.83 -10.04 11.29
CA ARG A 20 7.25 -10.18 12.64
C ARG A 20 7.37 -8.89 13.45
N LEU A 21 8.50 -8.17 13.37
CA LEU A 21 8.64 -6.84 13.97
C LEU A 21 7.63 -5.85 13.41
N LEU A 22 7.48 -5.85 12.08
CA LEU A 22 6.62 -4.94 11.36
C LEU A 22 5.13 -5.19 11.68
N LEU A 23 4.70 -6.46 11.68
CA LEU A 23 3.37 -6.90 12.12
C LEU A 23 3.15 -6.62 13.62
N ARG A 24 4.17 -6.85 14.45
CA ARG A 24 4.08 -6.58 15.90
C ARG A 24 3.93 -5.10 16.22
N LEU A 25 4.56 -4.22 15.43
CA LEU A 25 4.40 -2.77 15.57
C LEU A 25 3.03 -2.29 15.08
N THR A 26 2.45 -2.94 14.08
CA THR A 26 1.12 -2.57 13.53
C THR A 26 -0.08 -3.22 14.22
N ASN A 27 0.09 -4.36 14.89
CA ASN A 27 -0.99 -5.12 15.54
C ASN A 27 -1.68 -4.44 16.75
N PRO A 28 -0.98 -3.80 17.71
CA PRO A 28 -1.62 -3.27 18.92
C PRO A 28 -2.77 -2.28 18.66
N PRO A 29 -2.68 -1.30 17.73
CA PRO A 29 -3.82 -0.43 17.44
C PRO A 29 -5.00 -1.15 16.76
N LEU A 30 -4.75 -2.24 16.03
CA LEU A 30 -5.80 -3.03 15.37
C LEU A 30 -6.57 -3.93 16.35
N GLN A 31 -5.91 -4.46 17.39
CA GLN A 31 -6.54 -5.38 18.35
C GLN A 31 -7.68 -4.73 19.15
N PHE A 32 -7.64 -3.41 19.34
CA PHE A 32 -8.72 -2.67 19.99
C PHE A 32 -10.04 -2.73 19.21
N LEU A 33 -10.01 -2.84 17.88
CA LEU A 33 -11.21 -2.87 17.05
C LEU A 33 -11.67 -4.29 16.67
N TYR A 34 -10.77 -5.26 16.69
CA TYR A 34 -11.07 -6.67 16.44
C TYR A 34 -12.05 -7.28 17.46
N ASN A 35 -12.29 -6.61 18.60
CA ASN A 35 -13.29 -7.02 19.58
C ASN A 35 -14.74 -6.72 19.16
N PHE A 36 -14.97 -5.86 18.16
CA PHE A 36 -16.31 -5.45 17.74
C PHE A 36 -16.76 -6.02 16.39
N ILE A 37 -15.85 -6.50 15.53
CA ILE A 37 -16.19 -6.93 14.17
C ILE A 37 -15.44 -8.25 13.85
N PRO A 38 -16.14 -9.35 13.53
CA PRO A 38 -15.51 -10.63 13.20
C PRO A 38 -14.80 -10.58 11.84
N ALA A 39 -13.60 -11.15 11.75
CA ALA A 39 -12.86 -11.30 10.51
C ALA A 39 -13.29 -12.57 9.74
N TRP A 40 -13.66 -12.44 8.47
CA TRP A 40 -14.04 -13.57 7.60
C TRP A 40 -12.92 -13.93 6.61
N GLN A 41 -12.21 -15.00 6.98
CA GLN A 41 -11.36 -15.94 6.23
C GLN A 41 -10.27 -15.45 5.26
N ASP A 42 -10.45 -14.41 4.45
CA ASP A 42 -9.41 -13.95 3.48
C ASP A 42 -9.40 -12.42 3.26
N ILE A 43 -10.48 -11.71 3.57
CA ILE A 43 -10.56 -10.24 3.46
C ILE A 43 -10.94 -9.70 4.83
N ASP A 44 -10.03 -8.93 5.41
CA ASP A 44 -10.25 -8.29 6.71
C ASP A 44 -11.15 -7.06 6.54
N PHE A 45 -12.45 -7.29 6.35
CA PHE A 45 -13.48 -6.24 6.28
C PHE A 45 -13.42 -5.33 7.51
N ALA A 46 -13.11 -5.88 8.68
CA ALA A 46 -12.89 -5.11 9.90
C ALA A 46 -11.71 -4.14 9.72
N ALA A 47 -10.60 -4.57 9.12
CA ALA A 47 -9.50 -3.66 8.79
C ALA A 47 -9.88 -2.60 7.77
N ILE A 48 -10.68 -2.91 6.73
CA ILE A 48 -11.11 -1.91 5.74
C ILE A 48 -11.96 -0.83 6.42
N VAL A 49 -12.98 -1.24 7.17
CA VAL A 49 -13.86 -0.32 7.91
C VAL A 49 -13.06 0.47 8.94
N PHE A 50 -12.12 -0.17 9.64
CA PHE A 50 -11.25 0.51 10.61
C PHE A 50 -10.38 1.56 9.95
N MET A 51 -9.72 1.22 8.83
CA MET A 51 -8.87 2.15 8.10
C MET A 51 -9.66 3.33 7.57
N LEU A 52 -10.88 3.08 7.06
CA LEU A 52 -11.79 4.14 6.63
C LEU A 52 -12.19 5.03 7.81
N ALA A 53 -12.63 4.45 8.93
CA ALA A 53 -13.02 5.19 10.12
C ALA A 53 -11.87 6.03 10.69
N LEU A 54 -10.66 5.47 10.78
CA LEU A 54 -9.47 6.19 11.18
C LEU A 54 -9.14 7.35 10.24
N LYS A 55 -9.27 7.16 8.92
CA LYS A 55 -9.04 8.23 7.95
C LYS A 55 -10.10 9.31 8.01
N MET A 56 -11.37 8.96 8.16
CA MET A 56 -12.43 9.94 8.37
C MET A 56 -12.23 10.71 9.66
N LEU A 57 -11.79 10.05 10.74
CA LEU A 57 -11.46 10.70 12.00
C LEU A 57 -10.27 11.66 11.85
N GLU A 58 -9.16 11.21 11.26
CA GLU A 58 -7.99 12.05 10.95
C GLU A 58 -8.39 13.29 10.13
N LEU A 59 -9.16 13.11 9.05
CA LEU A 59 -9.61 14.22 8.22
C LEU A 59 -10.56 15.16 8.93
N SER A 60 -11.47 14.62 9.74
CA SER A 60 -12.36 15.44 10.56
C SER A 60 -11.59 16.30 11.56
N LEU A 61 -10.55 15.76 12.20
CA LEU A 61 -9.71 16.53 13.12
C LEU A 61 -8.94 17.61 12.38
N ILE A 62 -8.42 17.31 11.19
CA ILE A 62 -7.75 18.28 10.32
C ILE A 62 -8.72 19.40 9.94
N THR A 63 -9.90 19.09 9.38
CA THR A 63 -10.89 20.12 8.98
C THR A 63 -11.35 20.96 10.16
N TRP A 64 -11.49 20.35 11.34
CA TRP A 64 -11.78 21.06 12.59
C TRP A 64 -10.70 22.09 12.92
N LEU A 65 -9.43 21.67 12.89
CA LEU A 65 -8.28 22.52 13.22
C LEU A 65 -8.12 23.69 12.25
N TYR A 66 -8.43 23.48 10.97
CA TYR A 66 -8.41 24.53 9.93
C TYR A 66 -9.68 25.40 9.92
N GLY A 67 -10.68 25.11 10.77
CA GLY A 67 -11.93 25.86 10.83
C GLY A 67 -12.81 25.72 9.59
N LEU A 68 -12.65 24.64 8.82
CA LEU A 68 -13.42 24.35 7.61
C LEU A 68 -14.75 23.67 7.97
N SER A 69 -15.73 23.77 7.07
CA SER A 69 -17.02 23.10 7.26
C SER A 69 -16.90 21.58 7.05
N PHE A 70 -17.63 20.82 7.86
CA PHE A 70 -17.66 19.37 7.79
C PHE A 70 -18.75 18.90 6.85
N ALA A 71 -18.37 18.54 5.62
CA ALA A 71 -19.23 17.79 4.73
C ALA A 71 -18.90 16.31 4.85
N PHE A 72 -19.83 15.51 5.38
CA PHE A 72 -19.64 14.06 5.55
C PHE A 72 -19.27 13.38 4.22
N THR A 73 -19.97 13.74 3.14
CA THR A 73 -19.72 13.21 1.79
C THR A 73 -18.30 13.50 1.32
N SER A 74 -17.83 14.75 1.47
CA SER A 74 -16.47 15.15 1.11
C SER A 74 -15.42 14.39 1.91
N ILE A 75 -15.60 14.25 3.23
CA ILE A 75 -14.70 13.49 4.10
C ILE A 75 -14.67 12.02 3.69
N LEU A 76 -15.82 11.44 3.34
CA LEU A 76 -15.90 10.05 2.91
C LEU A 76 -15.16 9.82 1.60
N LEU A 77 -15.41 10.65 0.57
CA LEU A 77 -14.72 10.53 -0.72
C LEU A 77 -13.21 10.77 -0.58
N GLU A 78 -12.81 11.80 0.16
CA GLU A 78 -11.40 12.13 0.39
C GLU A 78 -10.70 11.01 1.17
N SER A 79 -11.36 10.39 2.15
CA SER A 79 -10.80 9.25 2.89
C SER A 79 -10.53 8.05 1.98
N ILE A 80 -11.44 7.73 1.05
CA ILE A 80 -11.27 6.66 0.07
C ILE A 80 -10.12 7.00 -0.89
N ALA A 81 -10.09 8.23 -1.40
CA ALA A 81 -9.04 8.72 -2.28
C ALA A 81 -7.65 8.62 -1.62
N GLN A 82 -7.53 9.04 -0.36
CA GLN A 82 -6.29 8.96 0.40
C GLN A 82 -5.85 7.53 0.69
N LEU A 83 -6.77 6.62 1.03
CA LEU A 83 -6.44 5.21 1.22
C LEU A 83 -5.96 4.56 -0.08
N LEU A 84 -6.60 4.87 -1.21
CA LEU A 84 -6.17 4.37 -2.52
C LEU A 84 -4.79 4.93 -2.88
N SER A 85 -4.56 6.22 -2.66
CA SER A 85 -3.26 6.86 -2.89
C SER A 85 -2.16 6.23 -2.04
N LEU A 86 -2.45 6.00 -0.74
CA LEU A 86 -1.53 5.36 0.18
C LEU A 86 -1.15 3.95 -0.30
N LEU A 87 -2.11 3.17 -0.79
CA LEU A 87 -1.85 1.85 -1.37
C LEU A 87 -0.90 1.94 -2.58
N ILE A 88 -1.13 2.88 -3.49
CA ILE A 88 -0.26 3.08 -4.66
C ILE A 88 1.16 3.47 -4.22
N TYR A 89 1.28 4.40 -3.27
CA TYR A 89 2.60 4.80 -2.75
C TYR A 89 3.32 3.65 -2.06
N ILE A 90 2.63 2.77 -1.33
CA ILE A 90 3.25 1.57 -0.75
C ILE A 90 3.92 0.72 -1.84
N PHE A 91 3.25 0.48 -2.98
CA PHE A 91 3.86 -0.25 -4.09
C PHE A 91 5.03 0.49 -4.74
N ILE A 92 4.91 1.81 -4.95
CA ILE A 92 6.02 2.62 -5.49
C ILE A 92 7.25 2.50 -4.59
N PHE A 93 7.10 2.70 -3.28
CA PHE A 93 8.20 2.57 -2.34
C PHE A 93 8.75 1.14 -2.26
N ALA A 94 7.87 0.12 -2.28
CA ALA A 94 8.31 -1.27 -2.30
C ALA A 94 9.18 -1.59 -3.53
N ILE A 95 8.82 -1.09 -4.71
CA ILE A 95 9.59 -1.26 -5.94
C ILE A 95 10.92 -0.51 -5.85
N ILE A 96 10.95 0.72 -5.33
CA ILE A 96 12.18 1.49 -5.14
C ILE A 96 13.13 0.74 -4.18
N ILE A 97 12.63 0.26 -3.04
CA ILE A 97 13.44 -0.51 -2.08
C ILE A 97 13.98 -1.78 -2.74
N GLN A 98 13.17 -2.49 -3.52
CA GLN A 98 13.62 -3.68 -4.25
C GLN A 98 14.78 -3.37 -5.21
N VAL A 99 14.69 -2.27 -5.98
CA VAL A 99 15.76 -1.84 -6.90
C VAL A 99 17.03 -1.48 -6.14
N ILE A 100 16.91 -0.69 -5.07
CA ILE A 100 18.05 -0.31 -4.22
C ILE A 100 18.73 -1.57 -3.65
N LEU A 101 17.95 -2.50 -3.10
CA LEU A 101 18.49 -3.74 -2.55
C LEU A 101 19.12 -4.64 -3.62
N SER A 102 18.63 -4.62 -4.86
CA SER A 102 19.24 -5.38 -5.98
C SER A 102 20.65 -4.90 -6.36
N TRP A 103 20.97 -3.64 -6.05
CA TRP A 103 22.30 -3.06 -6.25
C TRP A 103 23.23 -3.34 -5.08
N ILE A 104 22.71 -3.29 -3.85
CA ILE A 104 23.52 -3.40 -2.63
C ILE A 104 23.75 -4.87 -2.24
N ALA A 105 22.73 -5.72 -2.34
CA ALA A 105 22.72 -7.08 -1.79
C ALA A 105 22.85 -8.17 -2.87
N ARG A 106 23.58 -7.89 -3.97
CA ARG A 106 23.64 -8.77 -5.14
C ARG A 106 24.20 -10.17 -4.83
N ASP A 107 25.02 -10.30 -3.79
CA ASP A 107 25.67 -11.56 -3.36
C ASP A 107 25.16 -12.11 -2.01
N THR A 108 24.10 -11.56 -1.43
CA THR A 108 23.60 -12.00 -0.11
C THR A 108 22.10 -12.27 -0.15
N TYR A 109 21.71 -13.51 0.15
CA TYR A 109 20.30 -13.87 0.31
C TYR A 109 19.68 -13.08 1.47
N ASN A 110 18.74 -12.19 1.16
CA ASN A 110 18.03 -11.38 2.15
C ASN A 110 16.53 -11.72 2.11
N PRO A 111 15.91 -12.17 3.22
CA PRO A 111 14.47 -12.47 3.23
C PRO A 111 13.60 -11.28 2.84
N LEU A 112 14.06 -10.04 3.04
CA LEU A 112 13.35 -8.84 2.58
C LEU A 112 13.28 -8.72 1.06
N THR A 113 14.33 -9.12 0.33
CA THR A 113 14.32 -9.04 -1.14
C THR A 113 13.31 -10.01 -1.74
N ASP A 114 13.16 -11.20 -1.15
CA ASP A 114 12.20 -12.21 -1.60
C ASP A 114 10.76 -11.78 -1.37
N ILE A 115 10.48 -11.14 -0.22
CA ILE A 115 9.16 -10.58 0.08
C ILE A 115 8.81 -9.47 -0.92
N LEU A 116 9.74 -8.55 -1.17
CA LEU A 116 9.53 -7.45 -2.12
C LEU A 116 9.36 -7.97 -3.55
N TYR A 117 10.13 -8.99 -3.94
CA TYR A 117 9.98 -9.62 -5.24
C TYR A 117 8.59 -10.24 -5.40
N GLN A 118 8.11 -11.03 -4.43
CA GLN A 118 6.77 -11.61 -4.45
C GLN A 118 5.66 -10.54 -4.41
N LEU A 119 5.87 -9.45 -3.66
CA LEU A 119 4.94 -8.33 -3.57
C LEU A 119 4.78 -7.59 -4.90
N ASN A 120 5.90 -7.36 -5.58
CA ASN A 120 5.92 -6.56 -6.79
C ASN A 120 5.80 -7.40 -8.07
N GLU A 121 5.98 -8.73 -8.01
CA GLU A 121 5.91 -9.64 -9.17
C GLU A 121 4.62 -9.44 -9.98
N PRO A 122 3.41 -9.39 -9.40
CA PRO A 122 2.19 -9.24 -10.17
C PRO A 122 2.16 -7.94 -10.97
N LEU A 123 2.75 -6.86 -10.46
CA LEU A 123 2.82 -5.56 -11.14
C LEU A 123 3.94 -5.53 -12.19
N LEU A 124 5.11 -6.05 -11.85
CA LEU A 124 6.29 -6.08 -12.73
C LEU A 124 6.07 -7.04 -13.91
N ARG A 125 5.34 -8.13 -13.73
CA ARG A 125 5.05 -9.12 -14.77
C ARG A 125 4.12 -8.58 -15.86
N LEU A 126 3.33 -7.55 -15.56
CA LEU A 126 2.49 -6.87 -16.55
C LEU A 126 3.33 -6.10 -17.58
N VAL A 127 4.56 -5.71 -17.24
CA VAL A 127 5.45 -5.01 -18.15
C VAL A 127 6.23 -6.02 -19.01
N PRO A 128 6.08 -6.00 -20.34
CA PRO A 128 6.82 -6.91 -21.21
C PRO A 128 8.31 -6.60 -21.18
N ARG A 129 9.13 -7.62 -20.91
CA ARG A 129 10.60 -7.51 -20.91
C ARG A 129 11.20 -6.91 -22.18
N ARG A 130 10.52 -7.06 -23.33
CA ARG A 130 10.98 -6.47 -24.60
C ARG A 130 10.94 -4.94 -24.61
N ILE A 131 10.06 -4.34 -23.81
CA ILE A 131 9.88 -2.88 -23.74
C ILE A 131 10.82 -2.27 -22.69
N SER A 132 11.12 -3.02 -21.64
CA SER A 132 11.85 -2.53 -20.48
C SER A 132 13.34 -2.87 -20.45
N LEU A 133 13.81 -3.83 -21.24
CA LEU A 133 15.23 -4.16 -21.29
C LEU A 133 15.97 -3.16 -22.19
N VAL A 134 16.76 -2.27 -21.58
CA VAL A 134 17.66 -1.36 -22.29
C VAL A 134 19.09 -1.69 -21.86
N GLN A 135 19.91 -2.13 -22.81
CA GLN A 135 21.33 -2.44 -22.60
C GLN A 135 21.60 -3.47 -21.47
N GLY A 136 20.70 -4.45 -21.29
CA GLY A 136 20.84 -5.49 -20.26
C GLY A 136 20.43 -5.05 -18.85
N ILE A 137 19.94 -3.83 -18.67
CA ILE A 137 19.34 -3.34 -17.43
C ILE A 137 17.81 -3.44 -17.55
N ASP A 138 17.18 -3.98 -16.51
CA ASP A 138 15.72 -4.10 -16.44
C ASP A 138 15.10 -2.79 -15.93
N PHE A 139 14.48 -2.02 -16.84
CA PHE A 139 13.73 -0.81 -16.52
C PHE A 139 12.25 -1.08 -16.20
N SER A 140 11.82 -2.35 -16.06
CA SER A 140 10.43 -2.68 -15.70
C SER A 140 9.99 -1.99 -14.41
N PRO A 141 10.83 -1.91 -13.35
CA PRO A 141 10.50 -1.16 -12.13
C PRO A 141 10.13 0.30 -12.40
N LEU A 142 10.89 0.97 -13.26
CA LEU A 142 10.67 2.38 -13.59
C LEU A 142 9.37 2.57 -14.38
N VAL A 143 9.10 1.68 -15.36
CA VAL A 143 7.85 1.71 -16.13
C VAL A 143 6.64 1.49 -15.21
N VAL A 144 6.70 0.51 -14.29
CA VAL A 144 5.62 0.26 -13.33
C VAL A 144 5.40 1.46 -12.43
N ILE A 145 6.48 2.09 -11.91
CA ILE A 145 6.35 3.30 -11.08
C ILE A 145 5.64 4.42 -11.84
N ILE A 146 6.00 4.65 -13.11
CA ILE A 146 5.35 5.66 -13.95
C ILE A 146 3.86 5.35 -14.10
N VAL A 147 3.51 4.10 -14.44
CA VAL A 147 2.11 3.69 -14.58
C VAL A 147 1.34 3.85 -13.28
N LEU A 148 1.90 3.42 -12.14
CA LEU A 148 1.30 3.60 -10.83
C LEU A 148 1.08 5.09 -10.51
N GLN A 149 2.06 5.95 -10.80
CA GLN A 149 1.93 7.39 -10.60
C GLN A 149 0.85 8.00 -11.51
N SER A 150 0.76 7.57 -12.77
CA SER A 150 -0.30 7.97 -13.68
C SER A 150 -1.68 7.56 -13.17
N VAL A 151 -1.82 6.32 -12.68
CA VAL A 151 -3.06 5.83 -12.05
C VAL A 151 -3.42 6.66 -10.82
N ASN A 152 -2.44 7.01 -9.98
CA ASN A 152 -2.69 7.88 -8.83
C ASN A 152 -3.20 9.25 -9.28
N ILE A 153 -2.54 9.90 -10.25
CA ILE A 153 -2.97 11.23 -10.72
C ILE A 153 -4.36 11.17 -11.35
N LEU A 154 -4.64 10.17 -12.20
CA LEU A 154 -5.91 10.09 -12.91
C LEU A 154 -7.05 9.63 -11.99
N VAL A 155 -6.90 8.48 -11.34
CA VAL A 155 -8.00 7.85 -10.58
C VAL A 155 -8.18 8.56 -9.23
N VAL A 156 -7.10 8.75 -8.46
CA VAL A 156 -7.20 9.42 -7.16
C VAL A 156 -7.49 10.90 -7.37
N GLY A 157 -6.85 11.56 -8.33
CA GLY A 157 -7.14 12.96 -8.65
C GLY A 157 -8.59 13.18 -9.03
N MET A 158 -9.18 12.31 -9.86
CA MET A 158 -10.62 12.37 -10.16
C MET A 158 -11.49 12.18 -8.92
N LEU A 159 -11.18 11.22 -8.06
CA LEU A 159 -11.94 11.00 -6.82
C LEU A 159 -11.87 12.20 -5.87
N ARG A 160 -10.70 12.85 -5.76
CA ARG A 160 -10.53 14.05 -4.95
C ARG A 160 -11.31 15.23 -5.52
N HIS A 161 -11.30 15.40 -6.83
CA HIS A 161 -12.06 16.46 -7.47
C HIS A 161 -13.57 16.30 -7.26
N LEU A 162 -14.07 15.06 -7.14
CA LEU A 162 -15.46 14.78 -6.77
C LEU A 162 -15.78 15.01 -5.28
N ALA A 163 -14.75 15.14 -4.44
CA ALA A 163 -14.90 15.36 -3.00
C ALA A 163 -15.02 16.85 -2.63
N GLU A 164 -14.52 17.74 -3.49
CA GLU A 164 -14.62 19.21 -3.40
C GLU A 164 -16.06 19.69 -3.69
#